data_AF-A0A496NGW1-F1
#
_entry.id   AF-A0A496NGW1-F1
#
_cell.length_a   1.000
_cell.length_b   1.000
_cell.length_c   1.000
_cell.angle_alpha   90.00
_cell.angle_beta   90.00
_cell.angle_gamma   90.00
#
_symmetry.space_group_name_H-M   'P 1'
#
loop_
_entity.id
_entity.type
_entity.pdbx_description
1 polymer ?
#
loop_
_entity_poly.entity_id
_entity_poly.type
_entity_poly.pdbx_seq_one_letter_code
_entity_poly.pdbx_strand_id
1 'polypeptide(L)'
;MSELQRTSAAVREQYRRMSRRIIVAPNLAAYHKERIRTALNFFENEPLQGALADYFYGCWYDVPFLGKEILDEAKERLPATIYQAFLNCVHKKSYIWSISHLATRWSVLVTPSMDVPAHKLRTSSDNAWYVADNIIITLLKARDDKNQALGQMENDFLEHCIACADRMAFMMVWFRLNKENWVFDDRWMACRNTLETL
;
A
#
# COMPACT_ATOMS: atom_id res chain seq x y z
N MET A 1 7.74 16.19 -11.26
CA MET A 1 6.82 15.80 -10.16
C MET A 1 7.62 15.11 -9.07
N SER A 2 8.15 15.91 -8.14
CA SER A 2 8.84 15.44 -6.93
C SER A 2 8.47 16.41 -5.80
N GLU A 3 7.17 16.53 -5.56
CA GLU A 3 6.63 17.02 -4.30
C GLU A 3 5.99 15.81 -3.66
N LEU A 4 6.53 15.41 -2.51
CA LEU A 4 6.06 14.33 -1.67
C LEU A 4 4.55 14.45 -1.45
N GLN A 5 3.74 13.78 -2.26
CA GLN A 5 2.30 13.64 -2.04
C GLN A 5 2.10 12.68 -0.87
N ARG A 6 2.44 13.14 0.34
CA ARG A 6 2.07 12.44 1.57
C ARG A 6 0.64 12.81 1.90
N THR A 7 -0.17 11.81 2.23
CA THR A 7 -1.50 12.03 2.77
C THR A 7 -1.45 13.04 3.92
N SER A 8 -2.37 14.00 3.96
CA SER A 8 -2.33 15.03 4.99
C SER A 8 -2.62 14.46 6.39
N ALA A 9 -2.13 15.13 7.44
CA ALA A 9 -2.41 14.71 8.82
C ALA A 9 -3.90 14.72 9.14
N ALA A 10 -4.65 15.70 8.60
CA ALA A 10 -6.09 15.80 8.75
C ALA A 10 -6.82 14.60 8.13
N VAL A 11 -6.43 14.17 6.93
CA VAL A 11 -7.00 12.99 6.26
C VAL A 11 -6.72 11.72 7.08
N ARG A 12 -5.49 11.55 7.58
CA ARG A 12 -5.15 10.40 8.45
C ARG A 12 -5.96 10.38 9.75
N GLU A 13 -6.11 11.52 10.42
CA GLU A 13 -6.86 11.58 11.67
C GLU A 13 -8.34 11.29 11.45
N GLN A 14 -8.91 11.85 10.38
CA GLN A 14 -10.28 11.59 10.00
C GLN A 14 -10.52 10.10 9.70
N TYR A 15 -9.59 9.46 9.00
CA TYR A 15 -9.66 8.02 8.70
C TYR A 15 -9.65 7.19 9.99
N ARG A 16 -8.72 7.46 10.91
CA ARG A 16 -8.66 6.77 12.21
C ARG A 16 -9.89 7.00 13.06
N ARG A 17 -10.45 8.22 13.03
CA ARG A 17 -11.69 8.56 13.73
C ARG A 17 -12.84 7.69 13.26
N MET A 18 -12.99 7.51 11.93
CA MET A 18 -14.03 6.64 11.38
C MET A 18 -13.75 5.16 11.66
N SER A 19 -12.50 4.71 11.58
CA SER A 19 -12.11 3.34 11.96
C SER A 19 -12.55 2.99 13.38
N ARG A 20 -12.31 3.89 14.35
CA ARG A 20 -12.74 3.68 15.75
C ARG A 20 -14.26 3.59 15.89
N ARG A 21 -15.01 4.40 15.13
CA ARG A 21 -16.48 4.34 15.10
C ARG A 21 -17.00 3.03 14.51
N ILE A 22 -16.37 2.54 13.45
CA ILE A 22 -16.72 1.26 12.81
C ILE A 22 -16.50 0.08 13.77
N ILE A 23 -15.43 0.07 14.56
CA ILE A 23 -15.20 -1.00 15.55
C ILE A 23 -16.37 -1.07 16.56
N VAL A 24 -16.92 0.08 16.96
CA VAL A 24 -18.06 0.15 17.90
C VAL A 24 -19.39 -0.20 17.21
N ALA A 25 -19.58 0.21 15.95
CA ALA A 25 -20.81 -0.01 15.18
C ALA A 25 -20.49 -0.57 13.78
N PRO A 26 -20.16 -1.88 13.68
CA PRO A 26 -19.59 -2.47 12.46
C PRO A 26 -20.57 -2.54 11.29
N ASN A 27 -21.87 -2.52 11.56
CA ASN A 27 -22.93 -2.59 10.56
C ASN A 27 -23.51 -1.22 10.16
N LEU A 28 -22.96 -0.11 10.65
CA LEU A 28 -23.45 1.22 10.30
C LEU A 28 -22.80 1.73 9.01
N ALA A 29 -23.49 1.55 7.88
CA ALA A 29 -23.01 1.92 6.55
C ALA A 29 -22.52 3.38 6.43
N ALA A 30 -23.12 4.32 7.17
CA ALA A 30 -22.71 5.73 7.15
C ALA A 30 -21.23 5.93 7.53
N TYR A 31 -20.74 5.23 8.58
CA TYR A 31 -19.34 5.34 9.00
C TYR A 31 -18.37 4.75 7.98
N HIS A 32 -18.76 3.64 7.35
CA HIS A 32 -17.98 3.03 6.28
C HIS A 32 -17.89 3.92 5.05
N LYS A 33 -19.01 4.51 4.60
CA LYS A 33 -19.03 5.45 3.46
C LYS A 33 -18.14 6.66 3.73
N GLU A 34 -18.21 7.25 4.92
CA GLU A 34 -17.35 8.39 5.29
C GLU A 34 -15.87 7.98 5.33
N ARG A 35 -15.55 6.78 5.82
CA ARG A 35 -14.18 6.25 5.82
C ARG A 35 -13.66 5.99 4.41
N ILE A 36 -14.45 5.39 3.53
CA ILE A 36 -14.09 5.13 2.12
C ILE A 36 -13.82 6.46 1.39
N ARG A 37 -14.70 7.45 1.54
CA ARG A 37 -14.49 8.80 0.98
C ARG A 37 -13.23 9.47 1.52
N THR A 38 -12.94 9.29 2.81
CA THR A 38 -11.68 9.77 3.39
C THR A 38 -10.48 9.04 2.76
N ALA A 39 -10.59 7.73 2.54
CA ALA A 39 -9.56 6.89 1.94
C ALA A 39 -9.22 7.29 0.49
N LEU A 40 -10.20 7.78 -0.28
CA LEU A 40 -9.97 8.31 -1.64
C LEU A 40 -8.99 9.49 -1.66
N ASN A 41 -8.84 10.19 -0.53
CA ASN A 41 -7.91 11.32 -0.38
C ASN A 41 -6.51 10.89 0.11
N PHE A 42 -6.27 9.59 0.30
CA PHE A 42 -4.93 9.09 0.55
C PHE A 42 -4.13 9.08 -0.76
N PHE A 43 -2.81 9.23 -0.66
CA PHE A 43 -1.91 8.93 -1.76
C PHE A 43 -1.78 7.41 -1.95
N GLU A 44 -1.72 6.68 -0.85
CA GLU A 44 -1.67 5.22 -0.75
C GLU A 44 -2.99 4.57 -1.22
N ASN A 45 -2.93 3.35 -1.76
CA ASN A 45 -4.12 2.61 -2.21
C ASN A 45 -4.62 1.59 -1.18
N GLU A 46 -3.74 1.06 -0.32
CA GLU A 46 -4.09 0.10 0.72
C GLU A 46 -5.18 0.59 1.70
N PRO A 47 -5.22 1.88 2.11
CA PRO A 47 -6.27 2.38 3.00
C PRO A 47 -7.66 2.29 2.38
N LEU A 48 -7.77 2.51 1.07
CA LEU A 48 -9.03 2.41 0.33
C LEU A 48 -9.47 0.96 0.21
N GLN A 49 -8.56 0.06 -0.20
CA GLN A 49 -8.84 -1.38 -0.26
C GLN A 49 -9.26 -1.91 1.12
N GLY A 50 -8.55 -1.55 2.19
CA GLY A 50 -8.87 -1.99 3.55
C GLY A 50 -10.23 -1.48 4.04
N ALA A 51 -10.59 -0.24 3.70
CA ALA A 51 -11.90 0.34 4.03
C ALA A 51 -13.04 -0.36 3.27
N LEU A 52 -12.83 -0.74 2.00
CA LEU A 52 -13.78 -1.53 1.23
C LEU A 52 -13.94 -2.93 1.82
N ALA A 53 -12.85 -3.60 2.20
CA ALA A 53 -12.94 -4.91 2.85
C ALA A 53 -13.81 -4.87 4.12
N ASP A 54 -13.63 -3.85 4.96
CA ASP A 54 -14.43 -3.69 6.17
C ASP A 54 -15.90 -3.37 5.87
N TYR A 55 -16.19 -2.57 4.84
CA TYR A 55 -17.58 -2.31 4.41
C TYR A 55 -18.25 -3.57 3.90
N PHE A 56 -17.57 -4.32 3.03
CA PHE A 56 -18.11 -5.53 2.43
C PHE A 56 -18.32 -6.66 3.45
N TYR A 57 -17.59 -6.63 4.56
CA TYR A 57 -17.78 -7.52 5.71
C TYR A 57 -18.88 -7.03 6.66
N GLY A 58 -18.74 -5.81 7.18
CA GLY A 58 -19.63 -5.26 8.22
C GLY A 58 -21.02 -4.91 7.72
N CYS A 59 -21.14 -4.49 6.46
CA CYS A 59 -22.40 -4.12 5.80
C CYS A 59 -22.76 -5.11 4.69
N TRP A 60 -22.41 -6.40 4.85
CA TRP A 60 -22.59 -7.44 3.82
C TRP A 60 -24.02 -7.52 3.24
N TYR A 61 -25.04 -7.20 4.05
CA TYR A 61 -26.44 -7.18 3.61
C TYR A 61 -26.73 -6.07 2.58
N ASP A 62 -26.04 -4.92 2.69
CA ASP A 62 -26.21 -3.77 1.80
C ASP A 62 -25.40 -3.90 0.51
N VAL A 63 -24.35 -4.74 0.50
CA VAL A 63 -23.41 -4.91 -0.62
C VAL A 63 -24.09 -5.23 -1.95
N PRO A 64 -25.08 -6.14 -2.05
CA PRO A 64 -25.74 -6.42 -3.32
C PRO A 64 -26.52 -5.24 -3.92
N PHE A 65 -26.89 -4.26 -3.09
CA PHE A 65 -27.73 -3.13 -3.50
C PHE A 65 -26.91 -1.85 -3.71
N LEU A 66 -25.98 -1.58 -2.78
CA LEU A 66 -25.20 -0.33 -2.72
C LEU A 66 -23.71 -0.53 -3.03
N GLY A 67 -23.23 -1.78 -3.01
CA GLY A 67 -21.81 -2.07 -3.16
C GLY A 67 -21.25 -1.68 -4.52
N LYS A 68 -22.06 -1.73 -5.60
CA LYS A 68 -21.62 -1.31 -6.94
C LYS A 68 -21.31 0.18 -7.00
N GLU A 69 -22.22 1.02 -6.51
CA GLU A 69 -22.06 2.48 -6.48
C GLU A 69 -20.78 2.87 -5.72
N ILE A 70 -20.60 2.30 -4.53
CA ILE A 70 -19.41 2.55 -3.69
C ILE A 70 -18.12 2.07 -4.37
N LEU A 71 -18.17 0.92 -5.05
CA LEU A 71 -17.00 0.38 -5.74
C LEU A 71 -16.64 1.20 -6.99
N ASP A 72 -17.64 1.71 -7.71
CA ASP A 72 -17.44 2.56 -8.88
C ASP A 72 -16.79 3.90 -8.49
N GLU A 73 -17.10 4.48 -7.31
CA GLU A 73 -16.37 5.65 -6.76
C GLU A 73 -14.86 5.38 -6.55
N ALA A 74 -14.49 4.12 -6.29
CA ALA A 74 -13.12 3.71 -6.00
C ALA A 74 -12.35 3.17 -7.22
N LYS A 75 -13.01 3.04 -8.38
CA LYS A 75 -12.50 2.29 -9.55
C LYS A 75 -11.12 2.73 -10.01
N GLU A 76 -10.90 4.03 -10.17
CA GLU A 76 -9.63 4.59 -10.68
C GLU A 76 -8.46 4.45 -9.70
N ARG A 77 -8.74 4.12 -8.44
CA ARG A 77 -7.74 3.97 -7.37
C ARG A 77 -7.39 2.51 -7.07
N LEU A 78 -8.17 1.56 -7.60
CA LEU A 78 -7.98 0.14 -7.31
C LEU A 78 -7.26 -0.58 -8.45
N PRO A 79 -6.34 -1.50 -8.15
CA PRO A 79 -5.86 -2.45 -9.14
C PRO A 79 -7.03 -3.25 -9.73
N ALA A 80 -7.01 -3.51 -11.04
CA ALA A 80 -8.11 -4.20 -11.75
C ALA A 80 -8.48 -5.55 -11.13
N THR A 81 -7.50 -6.31 -10.63
CA THR A 81 -7.72 -7.60 -9.96
C THR A 81 -8.47 -7.45 -8.63
N ILE A 82 -8.15 -6.42 -7.84
CA ILE A 82 -8.81 -6.11 -6.57
C ILE A 82 -10.24 -5.62 -6.81
N TYR A 83 -10.41 -4.71 -7.78
CA TYR A 83 -11.73 -4.24 -8.19
C TYR A 83 -12.63 -5.40 -8.61
N GLN A 84 -12.13 -6.32 -9.44
CA GLN A 84 -12.90 -7.48 -9.89
C GLN A 84 -13.29 -8.42 -8.74
N ALA A 85 -12.43 -8.56 -7.74
CA ALA A 85 -12.72 -9.39 -6.57
C ALA A 85 -13.84 -8.80 -5.69
N PHE A 86 -13.87 -7.48 -5.48
CA PHE A 86 -15.01 -6.81 -4.84
C PHE A 86 -16.28 -6.89 -5.70
N LEU A 87 -16.15 -6.75 -7.03
CA LEU A 87 -17.28 -6.87 -7.94
C LEU A 87 -17.91 -8.27 -7.90
N ASN A 88 -17.12 -9.32 -7.69
CA ASN A 88 -17.64 -10.67 -7.46
C ASN A 88 -18.49 -10.74 -6.18
N CYS A 89 -18.16 -9.97 -5.15
CA CYS A 89 -18.96 -9.89 -3.93
C CYS A 89 -20.30 -9.17 -4.16
N VAL A 90 -20.30 -8.07 -4.93
CA VAL A 90 -21.53 -7.39 -5.38
C VAL A 90 -22.45 -8.36 -6.12
N HIS A 91 -21.88 -9.17 -7.02
CA HIS A 91 -22.62 -10.17 -7.79
C HIS A 91 -22.93 -11.47 -7.03
N LYS A 92 -22.71 -11.52 -5.71
CA LYS A 92 -22.95 -12.70 -4.85
C LYS A 92 -22.20 -13.96 -5.29
N LYS A 93 -21.12 -13.82 -6.05
CA LYS A 93 -20.22 -14.93 -6.43
C LYS A 93 -19.21 -15.25 -5.33
N SER A 94 -19.01 -14.33 -4.39
CA SER A 94 -18.13 -14.47 -3.24
C SER A 94 -18.61 -13.57 -2.10
N TYR A 95 -18.01 -13.73 -0.92
CA TYR A 95 -18.25 -12.90 0.25
C TYR A 95 -16.92 -12.62 0.96
N ILE A 96 -16.86 -11.50 1.68
CA ILE A 96 -15.74 -11.23 2.57
C ILE A 96 -16.00 -11.94 3.89
N TRP A 97 -15.07 -12.81 4.28
CA TRP A 97 -15.06 -13.48 5.58
C TRP A 97 -14.20 -12.70 6.58
N SER A 98 -14.16 -13.14 7.84
CA SER A 98 -13.34 -12.51 8.90
C SER A 98 -11.83 -12.52 8.59
N ILE A 99 -11.39 -13.42 7.72
CA ILE A 99 -10.05 -13.47 7.15
C ILE A 99 -10.19 -13.39 5.63
N SER A 100 -9.47 -12.46 4.99
CA SER A 100 -9.59 -12.26 3.54
C SER A 100 -8.28 -11.75 2.93
N HIS A 101 -7.98 -12.20 1.70
CA HIS A 101 -6.89 -11.66 0.89
C HIS A 101 -7.17 -10.24 0.38
N LEU A 102 -8.42 -9.77 0.48
CA LEU A 102 -8.80 -8.39 0.15
C LEU A 102 -8.60 -7.42 1.31
N ALA A 103 -8.44 -7.92 2.53
CA ALA A 103 -8.09 -7.08 3.67
C ALA A 103 -6.60 -6.67 3.60
N THR A 104 -6.32 -5.47 4.09
CA THR A 104 -4.95 -4.94 4.19
C THR A 104 -4.65 -4.64 5.65
N ARG A 105 -3.41 -4.26 5.97
CA ARG A 105 -3.04 -3.77 7.32
C ARG A 105 -3.88 -2.57 7.80
N TRP A 106 -4.63 -1.93 6.90
CA TRP A 106 -5.53 -0.82 7.21
C TRP A 106 -6.95 -1.27 7.55
N SER A 107 -7.30 -2.55 7.34
CA SER A 107 -8.58 -3.11 7.75
C SER A 107 -8.70 -3.15 9.28
N VAL A 108 -9.91 -2.93 9.80
CA VAL A 108 -10.20 -2.89 11.25
C VAL A 108 -11.25 -3.90 11.70
N LEU A 109 -11.99 -4.51 10.76
CA LEU A 109 -12.91 -5.61 11.02
C LEU A 109 -12.40 -6.93 10.43
N VAL A 110 -11.74 -6.85 9.27
CA VAL A 110 -11.26 -8.04 8.54
C VAL A 110 -9.76 -8.22 8.72
N THR A 111 -9.35 -9.44 9.03
CA THR A 111 -7.94 -9.81 9.15
C THR A 111 -7.35 -10.14 7.77
N PRO A 112 -6.19 -9.58 7.40
CA PRO A 112 -5.48 -9.99 6.19
C PRO A 112 -5.16 -11.48 6.19
N SER A 113 -5.44 -12.16 5.08
CA SER A 113 -5.05 -13.57 4.92
C SER A 113 -3.54 -13.72 4.87
N MET A 114 -3.03 -14.77 5.53
CA MET A 114 -1.64 -15.21 5.42
C MET A 114 -1.39 -16.09 4.19
N ASP A 115 -2.45 -16.47 3.46
CA ASP A 115 -2.39 -17.21 2.21
C ASP A 115 -2.06 -16.28 1.03
N VAL A 116 -0.88 -15.66 1.11
CA VAL A 116 -0.29 -14.82 0.07
C VAL A 116 1.22 -15.11 0.02
N PRO A 117 1.89 -14.87 -1.13
CA PRO A 117 3.33 -15.03 -1.22
C PRO A 117 4.07 -14.27 -0.11
N ALA A 118 5.09 -14.89 0.49
CA ALA A 118 5.77 -14.38 1.69
C ALA A 118 6.33 -12.95 1.55
N HIS A 119 6.71 -12.53 0.34
CA HIS A 119 7.15 -11.15 0.08
C HIS A 119 6.04 -10.13 0.30
N LYS A 120 4.79 -10.45 -0.08
CA LYS A 120 3.62 -9.55 0.12
C LYS A 120 3.25 -9.38 1.59
N LEU A 121 3.68 -10.30 2.45
CA LEU A 121 3.53 -10.18 3.90
C LEU A 121 4.54 -9.20 4.50
N ARG A 122 5.69 -9.00 3.84
CA ARG A 122 6.79 -8.16 4.33
C ARG A 122 6.71 -6.74 3.79
N THR A 123 6.34 -6.58 2.52
CA THR A 123 6.25 -5.27 1.86
C THR A 123 5.03 -5.19 0.96
N SER A 124 4.45 -3.98 0.91
CA SER A 124 3.38 -3.62 -0.02
C SER A 124 3.83 -2.55 -0.99
N SER A 125 3.05 -2.30 -2.04
CA SER A 125 3.37 -1.25 -3.01
C SER A 125 3.51 0.11 -2.34
N ASP A 126 2.61 0.46 -1.41
CA ASP A 126 2.65 1.74 -0.71
C ASP A 126 3.89 1.83 0.20
N ASN A 127 4.29 0.71 0.81
CA ASN A 127 5.54 0.63 1.56
C ASN A 127 6.77 0.81 0.66
N ALA A 128 6.77 0.20 -0.52
CA ALA A 128 7.86 0.30 -1.48
C ALA A 128 8.08 1.75 -1.94
N TRP A 129 6.99 2.49 -2.20
CA TRP A 129 7.07 3.93 -2.51
C TRP A 129 7.70 4.73 -1.38
N TYR A 130 7.27 4.50 -0.13
CA TYR A 130 7.81 5.19 1.03
C TYR A 130 9.30 4.89 1.26
N VAL A 131 9.69 3.62 1.17
CA VAL A 131 11.10 3.21 1.31
C VAL A 131 11.95 3.87 0.22
N ALA A 132 11.51 3.79 -1.04
CA ALA A 132 12.23 4.35 -2.17
C ALA A 132 12.40 5.87 -2.04
N ASP A 133 11.35 6.60 -1.69
CA ASP A 133 11.40 8.05 -1.53
C ASP A 133 12.38 8.48 -0.43
N ASN A 134 12.29 7.86 0.76
CA ASN A 134 13.20 8.20 1.85
C ASN A 134 14.66 7.85 1.52
N ILE A 135 14.91 6.71 0.88
CA ILE A 135 16.29 6.33 0.55
C ILE A 135 16.88 7.22 -0.54
N ILE A 136 16.10 7.62 -1.55
CA ILE A 136 16.55 8.58 -2.57
C ILE A 136 16.99 9.89 -1.90
N ILE A 137 16.13 10.47 -1.05
CA ILE A 137 16.42 11.72 -0.35
C ILE A 137 17.67 11.56 0.53
N THR A 138 17.77 10.45 1.25
CA THR A 138 18.88 10.18 2.18
C THR A 138 20.20 10.02 1.44
N LEU A 139 20.24 9.24 0.36
CA LEU A 139 21.45 8.97 -0.42
C LEU A 139 21.93 10.22 -1.17
N LEU A 140 21.02 10.97 -1.80
CA LEU A 140 21.40 12.21 -2.49
C LEU A 140 21.98 13.23 -1.51
N LYS A 141 21.33 13.43 -0.35
CA LYS A 141 21.84 14.30 0.69
C LYS A 141 23.20 13.84 1.23
N ALA A 142 23.34 12.54 1.52
CA ALA A 142 24.59 11.97 2.03
C ALA A 142 25.75 12.10 1.04
N ARG A 143 25.48 11.99 -0.27
CA ARG A 143 26.46 12.25 -1.33
C ARG A 143 26.92 13.71 -1.33
N ASP A 144 25.97 14.63 -1.30
CA ASP A 144 26.25 16.08 -1.35
C ASP A 144 27.03 16.52 -0.10
N ASP A 145 26.69 15.96 1.07
CA ASP A 145 27.37 16.19 2.35
C ASP A 145 28.71 15.42 2.49
N LYS A 146 29.11 14.60 1.49
CA LYS A 146 30.28 13.70 1.53
C LYS A 146 30.32 12.81 2.77
N ASN A 147 29.16 12.31 3.17
CA ASN A 147 28.99 11.50 4.37
C ASN A 147 29.71 10.15 4.21
N GLN A 148 30.58 9.82 5.17
CA GLN A 148 31.35 8.56 5.17
C GLN A 148 30.45 7.31 5.33
N ALA A 149 29.24 7.47 5.87
CA ALA A 149 28.28 6.38 6.04
C ALA A 149 27.48 6.05 4.75
N LEU A 150 27.73 6.74 3.63
CA LEU A 150 26.95 6.56 2.39
C LEU A 150 26.93 5.10 1.94
N GLY A 151 28.08 4.42 1.93
CA GLY A 151 28.16 3.02 1.52
C GLY A 151 27.37 2.06 2.42
N GLN A 152 27.27 2.37 3.73
CA GLN A 152 26.46 1.58 4.66
C GLN A 152 24.96 1.80 4.40
N MET A 153 24.54 3.05 4.14
CA MET A 153 23.15 3.36 3.81
C MET A 153 22.69 2.64 2.53
N GLU A 154 23.58 2.53 1.53
CA GLU A 154 23.31 1.72 0.35
C GLU A 154 23.16 0.23 0.71
N ASN A 155 24.07 -0.34 1.50
CA ASN A 155 24.00 -1.74 1.92
C ASN A 155 22.69 -2.05 2.66
N ASP A 156 22.32 -1.22 3.64
CA ASP A 156 21.10 -1.40 4.42
C ASP A 156 19.86 -1.43 3.50
N PHE A 157 19.85 -0.59 2.47
CA PHE A 157 18.78 -0.57 1.48
C PHE A 157 18.78 -1.82 0.59
N LEU A 158 19.93 -2.25 0.08
CA LEU A 158 20.03 -3.45 -0.76
C LEU A 158 19.63 -4.72 0.01
N GLU A 159 20.07 -4.83 1.28
CA GLU A 159 19.67 -5.91 2.19
C GLU A 159 18.16 -5.92 2.41
N HIS A 160 17.55 -4.75 2.64
CA HIS A 160 16.10 -4.61 2.75
C HIS A 160 15.39 -5.13 1.49
N CYS A 161 15.84 -4.71 0.31
CA CYS A 161 15.25 -5.13 -0.97
C CYS A 161 15.30 -6.64 -1.15
N ILE A 162 16.43 -7.29 -0.84
CA ILE A 162 16.57 -8.74 -0.95
C ILE A 162 15.70 -9.46 0.08
N ALA A 163 15.75 -9.05 1.36
CA ALA A 163 15.01 -9.68 2.45
C ALA A 163 13.49 -9.64 2.23
N CYS A 164 13.01 -8.57 1.59
CA CYS A 164 11.60 -8.36 1.29
C CYS A 164 11.19 -8.73 -0.13
N ALA A 165 12.14 -9.12 -1.00
CA ALA A 165 11.95 -9.19 -2.45
C ALA A 165 11.27 -7.92 -3.03
N ASP A 166 11.64 -6.74 -2.50
CA ASP A 166 11.02 -5.46 -2.87
C ASP A 166 11.61 -4.89 -4.16
N ARG A 167 11.20 -5.52 -5.27
CA ARG A 167 11.56 -5.12 -6.63
C ARG A 167 11.11 -3.70 -6.96
N MET A 168 9.96 -3.29 -6.45
CA MET A 168 9.39 -1.98 -6.77
C MET A 168 10.24 -0.87 -6.15
N ALA A 169 10.57 -0.97 -4.86
CA ALA A 169 11.42 -0.01 -4.18
C ALA A 169 12.78 0.08 -4.87
N PHE A 170 13.41 -1.06 -5.15
CA PHE A 170 14.69 -1.12 -5.87
C PHE A 170 14.64 -0.39 -7.20
N MET A 171 13.67 -0.72 -8.07
CA MET A 171 13.58 -0.14 -9.41
C MET A 171 13.31 1.37 -9.36
N MET A 172 12.47 1.84 -8.44
CA MET A 172 12.23 3.27 -8.28
C MET A 172 13.49 4.03 -7.90
N VAL A 173 14.24 3.51 -6.93
CA VAL A 173 15.50 4.11 -6.46
C VAL A 173 16.52 4.09 -7.58
N TRP A 174 16.68 2.95 -8.26
CA TRP A 174 17.53 2.81 -9.44
C TRP A 174 17.25 3.89 -10.47
N PHE A 175 16.00 4.03 -10.92
CA PHE A 175 15.65 5.01 -11.95
C PHE A 175 15.85 6.45 -11.49
N ARG A 176 15.58 6.76 -10.22
CA ARG A 176 15.75 8.11 -9.69
C ARG A 176 17.21 8.49 -9.50
N LEU A 177 18.01 7.62 -8.91
CA LEU A 177 19.44 7.84 -8.75
C LEU A 177 20.15 7.90 -10.11
N ASN A 178 19.74 7.10 -11.09
CA ASN A 178 20.29 7.17 -12.45
C ASN A 178 20.07 8.53 -13.11
N LYS A 179 18.92 9.20 -12.85
CA LYS A 179 18.68 10.58 -13.33
C LYS A 179 19.59 11.60 -12.67
N GLU A 180 20.07 11.31 -11.46
CA GLU A 180 21.01 12.13 -10.69
C GLU A 180 22.47 11.72 -10.94
N ASN A 181 22.75 10.99 -12.03
CA ASN A 181 24.06 10.47 -12.42
C ASN A 181 24.77 9.67 -11.30
N TRP A 182 23.99 8.88 -10.56
CA TRP A 182 24.55 7.98 -9.55
C TRP A 182 25.43 6.90 -10.17
N VAL A 183 26.52 6.56 -9.49
CA VAL A 183 27.42 5.48 -9.91
C VAL A 183 27.00 4.20 -9.20
N PHE A 184 26.45 3.25 -9.95
CA PHE A 184 26.06 1.94 -9.43
C PHE A 184 27.26 0.99 -9.47
N ASP A 185 27.66 0.50 -8.30
CA ASP A 185 28.74 -0.49 -8.17
C ASP A 185 28.23 -1.94 -8.31
N ASP A 186 29.14 -2.90 -8.12
CA ASP A 186 28.83 -4.32 -8.23
C ASP A 186 27.76 -4.81 -7.24
N ARG A 187 27.58 -4.15 -6.08
CA ARG A 187 26.57 -4.52 -5.08
C ARG A 187 25.17 -4.25 -5.61
N TRP A 188 24.98 -3.12 -6.28
CA TRP A 188 23.72 -2.76 -6.93
C TRP A 188 23.37 -3.75 -8.05
N MET A 189 24.36 -4.13 -8.88
CA MET A 189 24.18 -5.11 -9.95
C MET A 189 23.84 -6.51 -9.39
N ALA A 190 24.52 -6.94 -8.33
CA ALA A 190 24.25 -8.20 -7.67
C ALA A 190 22.82 -8.23 -7.10
N CYS A 191 22.40 -7.17 -6.38
CA CYS A 191 21.04 -7.06 -5.85
C CYS A 191 19.99 -7.14 -6.96
N ARG A 192 20.20 -6.45 -8.08
CA ARG A 192 19.28 -6.51 -9.23
C ARG A 192 19.14 -7.93 -9.76
N ASN A 193 20.25 -8.62 -10.00
CA ASN A 193 20.24 -9.99 -10.52
C ASN A 193 19.53 -10.94 -9.54
N THR A 194 19.80 -10.83 -8.24
CA THR A 194 19.10 -11.60 -7.21
C THR A 194 17.60 -11.33 -7.27
N LEU A 195 17.20 -10.06 -7.30
CA LEU A 195 15.80 -9.68 -7.39
C LEU A 195 15.13 -10.22 -8.64
N GLU A 196 15.78 -10.31 -9.80
CA GLU A 196 15.23 -10.90 -11.03
C GLU A 196 14.94 -12.41 -10.90
N THR A 197 15.62 -13.11 -9.99
CA THR A 197 15.45 -14.56 -9.76
C THR A 197 14.43 -14.95 -8.68
N LEU A 198 13.97 -14.00 -7.85
CA LEU A 198 13.01 -14.24 -6.74
C LEU A 198 11.53 -14.30 -7.17
#